data_AF-A0A534M244-F1
#
_entry.id   AF-A0A534M244-F1
#
_cell.length_a   1.000
_cell.length_b   1.000
_cell.length_c   1.000
_cell.angle_alpha   90.00
_cell.angle_beta   90.00
_cell.angle_gamma   90.00
#
_symmetry.space_group_name_H-M   'P 1'
#
loop_
_entity.id
_entity.type
_entity.pdbx_description
1 polymer ?
#
loop_
_entity_poly.entity_id
_entity_poly.type
_entity_poly.pdbx_seq_one_letter_code
_entity_poly.pdbx_strand_id
1 'polypeptide(L)' 'LNIVGTGDEVPPMRFETFDGKSPRLILSPKMDYEAEIGFVLGKGGREIDVTKAPGHLFGVTIFNDFSARDIQVTAGKIGM' A
#
# COMPACT_ATOMS: atom_id res chain seq x y z
N LEU A 1 -6.90 2.39 2.15
CA LEU A 1 -5.74 2.55 1.25
C LEU A 1 -5.59 4.03 1.00
N ASN A 2 -4.52 4.65 1.49
CA ASN A 2 -4.25 6.06 1.22
C ASN A 2 -3.43 6.11 -0.08
N ILE A 3 -4.08 6.40 -1.21
CA ILE A 3 -3.38 6.64 -2.48
C ILE A 3 -3.18 8.16 -2.59
N VAL A 4 -1.95 8.58 -2.87
CA VAL A 4 -1.59 9.97 -3.15
C VAL A 4 -1.22 10.11 -4.62
N GLY A 5 -1.55 11.27 -5.21
CA GLY A 5 -1.22 11.57 -6.59
C GLY A 5 0.24 11.97 -6.78
N THR A 6 0.70 11.98 -8.03
CA THR A 6 2.03 12.49 -8.35
C THR A 6 2.11 13.98 -8.04
N GLY A 7 3.09 14.37 -7.23
CA GLY A 7 3.29 15.77 -6.80
C GLY A 7 2.54 16.15 -5.53
N ASP A 8 1.69 15.27 -5.00
CA ASP A 8 1.07 15.45 -3.70
C ASP A 8 2.08 15.20 -2.57
N GLU A 9 1.87 15.85 -1.42
CA GLU A 9 2.66 15.57 -0.22
C GLU A 9 2.35 14.16 0.28
N VAL A 10 3.41 13.36 0.46
CA VAL A 10 3.30 12.04 1.08
C VAL A 10 3.24 12.26 2.60
N PRO A 11 2.12 11.92 3.27
CA PRO A 11 2.03 12.09 4.71
C PRO A 11 3.04 11.17 5.42
N PRO A 12 3.57 11.58 6.59
CA PRO A 12 4.49 10.73 7.32
C PRO A 12 3.80 9.42 7.73
N MET A 13 4.51 8.31 7.52
CA MET A 13 4.05 7.00 7.92
C MET A 13 3.82 6.94 9.43
N ARG A 14 2.65 6.45 9.82
CA ARG A 14 2.19 6.46 11.21
C ARG A 14 1.37 5.23 11.53
N PHE A 15 1.38 4.84 12.79
CA PHE A 15 0.50 3.81 13.33
C PHE A 15 -0.16 4.27 14.61
N GLU A 16 -1.33 3.71 14.88
CA GLU A 16 -2.03 3.91 16.13
C GLU A 16 -1.62 2.81 17.11
N THR A 17 -1.28 3.22 18.33
CA THR A 17 -1.09 2.32 19.47
C THR A 17 -2.08 2.66 20.57
N PHE A 18 -2.40 1.68 21.41
CA PHE A 18 -3.26 1.86 22.57
C PHE A 18 -2.51 1.43 23.83
N ASP A 19 -2.19 2.39 24.69
CA ASP A 19 -1.46 2.17 25.96
C ASP A 19 -2.41 1.83 27.14
N GLY A 20 -3.68 1.53 26.85
CA GLY A 20 -4.71 1.30 27.87
C GLY A 20 -5.42 2.57 28.36
N LYS A 21 -4.98 3.78 27.95
CA LYS A 21 -5.61 5.05 28.34
C LYS A 21 -6.17 5.81 27.14
N SER A 22 -5.39 5.93 26.07
CA SER A 22 -5.78 6.71 24.89
C SER A 22 -5.04 6.22 23.64
N PRO A 23 -5.67 6.29 22.46
CA PRO A 23 -4.97 6.10 21.19
C PRO A 23 -3.84 7.12 21.05
N ARG A 24 -2.66 6.67 20.63
CA ARG A 24 -1.53 7.54 20.27
C ARG A 24 -1.11 7.25 18.85
N LEU A 25 -0.88 8.32 18.09
CA LEU A 25 -0.21 8.26 16.80
C LEU A 25 1.30 8.25 17.03
N ILE A 26 1.97 7.24 16.49
CA ILE A 26 3.43 7.15 16.47
C ILE A 26 3.89 7.22 15.03
N LEU A 27 4.85 8.10 14.76
CA LEU A 27 5.49 8.23 13.45
C LEU A 27 6.55 7.13 13.31
N SER A 28 6.60 6.50 12.13
CA SER A 28 7.68 5.57 11.80
C SER A 28 8.91 6.35 11.32
N PRO A 29 10.10 6.16 11.93
CA PRO A 29 11.34 6.74 11.44
C PRO A 29 11.95 5.94 10.28
N LYS A 30 11.36 4.80 9.89
CA LYS A 30 11.87 3.89 8.85
C LYS A 30 10.92 3.80 7.66
N MET A 31 10.52 4.96 7.15
CA MET A 31 9.82 5.05 5.87
C MET A 31 10.77 4.72 4.72
N ASP A 32 10.29 3.88 3.81
CA ASP A 32 11.03 3.40 2.65
C ASP A 32 10.12 3.38 1.41
N TYR A 33 10.73 3.34 0.24
CA TYR A 33 10.05 3.35 -1.06
C TYR A 33 10.18 1.99 -1.75
N GLU A 34 9.14 1.58 -2.47
CA GLU A 34 9.16 0.36 -3.27
C GLU A 34 8.77 0.68 -4.70
N ALA A 35 9.69 0.44 -5.64
CA ALA A 35 9.45 0.71 -7.05
C ALA A 35 8.58 -0.40 -7.65
N GLU A 36 7.33 -0.08 -7.98
CA GLU A 36 6.37 -1.01 -8.52
C GLU A 36 5.70 -0.52 -9.80
N ILE A 37 5.01 -1.45 -10.47
CA ILE A 37 4.08 -1.15 -11.57
C ILE A 37 2.67 -1.48 -11.11
N GLY A 38 1.81 -0.46 -11.07
CA GLY A 38 0.39 -0.61 -10.78
C GLY A 38 -0.41 -0.91 -12.05
N PHE A 39 -1.32 -1.88 -11.97
CA PHE A 39 -2.27 -2.20 -13.04
C PHE A 39 -3.65 -1.65 -12.69
N VAL A 40 -4.22 -0.82 -13.55
CA VAL A 40 -5.57 -0.27 -13.37
C VAL A 40 -6.56 -1.12 -14.15
N LEU A 41 -7.53 -1.72 -13.47
CA LEU A 41 -8.58 -2.50 -14.12
C LEU A 41 -9.68 -1.59 -14.66
N GLY A 42 -10.00 -1.71 -15.95
CA GLY A 42 -11.15 -1.04 -16.57
C GLY A 42 -12.44 -1.84 -16.42
N LYS A 43 -12.32 -3.14 -16.12
CA LYS A 43 -13.43 -4.06 -15.95
C LYS A 43 -13.14 -5.02 -14.81
N GLY A 44 -14.03 -5.04 -13.82
CA GLY A 44 -13.97 -6.03 -12.74
C GLY A 44 -14.24 -7.46 -13.22
N GLY A 45 -14.00 -8.44 -12.35
CA GLY A 45 -14.29 -9.83 -12.62
C GLY A 45 -13.84 -10.73 -11.47
N ARG A 46 -14.16 -12.02 -11.59
CA ARG A 46 -13.78 -13.07 -10.65
C ARG A 46 -13.40 -14.30 -11.46
N GLU A 47 -12.36 -15.02 -11.03
CA GLU A 47 -11.88 -16.24 -11.70
C GLU A 47 -11.71 -16.01 -13.22
N ILE A 48 -11.09 -14.87 -13.56
CA ILE A 48 -10.88 -14.47 -14.95
C ILE A 48 -9.88 -15.46 -15.57
N ASP A 49 -10.29 -16.11 -16.65
CA ASP A 49 -9.39 -16.92 -17.45
C ASP A 49 -8.18 -16.09 -17.88
N VAL A 50 -6.96 -16.64 -17.72
CA VAL A 50 -5.71 -15.91 -17.99
C VAL A 50 -5.65 -15.33 -19.41
N THR A 51 -6.25 -16.00 -20.39
CA THR A 51 -6.28 -15.54 -21.79
C THR A 51 -7.18 -14.31 -21.98
N LYS A 52 -8.12 -14.08 -21.05
CA LYS A 52 -9.05 -12.94 -21.06
C LYS A 52 -8.55 -11.78 -20.20
N ALA A 53 -7.53 -11.98 -19.36
CA ALA A 53 -6.99 -10.96 -18.47
C ALA A 53 -6.62 -9.63 -19.17
N PRO A 54 -6.02 -9.62 -20.40
CA PRO A 54 -5.71 -8.36 -21.08
C PRO A 54 -6.93 -7.47 -21.34
N GLY A 55 -8.11 -8.06 -21.58
CA GLY A 55 -9.35 -7.30 -21.81
C GLY A 55 -9.93 -6.64 -20.55
N HIS A 56 -9.36 -6.92 -19.38
CA HIS A 56 -9.74 -6.27 -18.12
C HIS A 56 -8.81 -5.11 -17.73
N LEU A 57 -7.64 -4.99 -18.38
CA LEU A 57 -6.64 -3.97 -18.10
C LEU A 57 -7.01 -2.66 -18.81
N PHE A 58 -7.19 -1.59 -18.05
CA PHE A 58 -7.34 -0.24 -18.60
C PHE A 58 -5.98 0.40 -18.91
N GLY A 59 -5.02 0.24 -18.00
CA GLY A 59 -3.68 0.82 -18.17
C GLY A 59 -2.72 0.46 -17.05
N VAL A 60 -1.51 0.99 -17.16
CA VAL A 60 -0.42 0.79 -16.20
C VAL A 60 0.09 2.13 -15.68
N THR A 61 0.64 2.14 -14.47
CA THR A 61 1.28 3.32 -13.88
C THR A 61 2.53 2.91 -13.11
N ILE A 62 3.46 3.86 -12.96
CA ILE A 62 4.48 3.75 -11.92
C ILE A 62 3.73 3.83 -10.58
N PHE A 63 4.06 2.93 -9.66
CA PHE A 63 3.48 2.87 -8.34
C PHE A 63 4.58 2.82 -7.28
N ASN A 64 4.34 3.45 -6.15
CA ASN A 64 5.24 3.46 -5.03
C ASN A 64 4.52 2.89 -3.81
N ASP A 65 4.88 1.68 -3.41
CA ASP A 65 4.32 1.08 -2.19
C ASP A 65 5.14 1.55 -0.99
N PHE A 66 4.71 2.65 -0.38
CA PHE A 66 5.38 3.22 0.78
C PHE A 66 5.33 2.26 1.97
N SER A 67 6.50 1.94 2.51
CA SER A 67 6.65 0.92 3.55
C SER A 67 7.26 1.49 4.84
N ALA A 68 6.71 1.08 5.99
CA ALA A 68 7.27 1.38 7.32
C ALA A 68 8.00 0.13 7.79
N ARG A 69 9.31 0.08 7.58
CA ARG A 69 10.10 -1.16 7.73
C ARG A 69 10.15 -1.68 9.17
N ASP A 70 10.10 -0.78 10.14
CA ASP A 70 10.01 -1.12 11.56
C ASP A 70 8.70 -1.85 11.90
N ILE A 71 7.58 -1.40 11.34
CA ILE A 71 6.27 -2.02 11.53
C ILE A 71 6.18 -3.31 10.73
N GLN A 72 6.60 -3.30 9.47
CA GLN A 72 6.52 -4.45 8.56
C GLN A 72 7.24 -5.67 9.11
N VAL A 73 8.43 -5.50 9.71
CA VAL A 73 9.15 -6.61 10.36
C VAL A 73 8.36 -7.20 11.52
N THR A 74 7.59 -6.39 12.23
CA THR A 74 6.75 -6.84 13.34
C THR A 74 5.49 -7.55 12.83
N ALA A 75 4.84 -6.98 11.81
CA ALA A 75 3.66 -7.56 11.15
C ALA A 75 3.97 -8.91 10.48
N GLY A 76 5.09 -9.00 9.76
CA GLY A 76 5.51 -10.23 9.07
C GLY A 76 5.75 -11.40 10.02
N LYS A 77 6.15 -11.15 11.28
CA LYS A 77 6.30 -12.20 12.30
C LYS A 77 4.98 -12.86 12.70
N ILE A 78 3.87 -12.17 12.51
CA ILE A 78 2.52 -12.67 12.83
C ILE A 78 1.73 -13.06 11.57
N GLY A 79 2.40 -13.15 10.42
CA GLY A 79 1.80 -13.59 9.16
C GLY A 79 0.89 -12.55 8.51
N MET A 80 1.13 -11.27 8.80
CA MET A 80 0.49 -10.14 8.11
C MET A 80 1.47 -9.46 7.17
#